data_AF-Q6ZE08-F1
#
_entry.id   AF-Q6ZE08-F1
#
_cell.length_a   1.000
_cell.length_b   1.000
_cell.length_c   1.000
_cell.angle_alpha   90.00
_cell.angle_beta   90.00
_cell.angle_gamma   90.00
#
_symmetry.space_group_name_H-M   'P 1'
#
loop_
_entity.id
_entity.type
_entity.pdbx_description
1 polymer ?
#
loop_
_entity_poly.entity_id
_entity_poly.type
_entity_poly.pdbx_seq_one_letter_code
_entity_poly.pdbx_strand_id
1 'polypeptide(L)'
;MTNVLDIGTPQKKEYFLCAETPSAARAWVSTLHASQLVLQAHKEAVNSLGGNGPTKLGKVATVVAVANATAIEASKEVEAAMKVSLRAALGSTTNKLSKGQLDDLTIMMETLRVKDDELHQLLQDIRARDATIREITDKLQETAEAAETAASAAHSIDEQRRFLSSELERLKQDQEKQIEFSLLRLRESEEKAKLLSEEREHLLKERDSALQEAQMWRSELGKARGNAVILEAAVVRAEEKARVSAADADMRINDAASRLDSATKEKEELVALVDALQLQIRSQDTSTKQVCEERSELCSTSSKHVDMEDDNVDKACLSDTDPIPITENIVDLDDDGVDIPTIGVTEWNNPHSSEVSDVREVTTEPEDNSLDIPVDSQPVSENAFHG
;
A
#
# COMPACT_ATOMS: atom_id res chain seq x y z
N MET A 1 19.72 -12.33 46.27
CA MET A 1 20.53 -12.49 47.48
C MET A 1 19.94 -13.64 48.28
N THR A 2 20.54 -14.82 48.13
CA THR A 2 20.12 -16.08 48.75
C THR A 2 20.74 -16.17 50.13
N ASN A 3 19.93 -16.05 51.19
CA ASN A 3 20.37 -16.33 52.54
C ASN A 3 20.58 -17.85 52.68
N VAL A 4 21.84 -18.24 52.65
CA VAL A 4 22.31 -19.58 52.98
C VAL A 4 21.95 -19.83 54.45
N LEU A 5 21.10 -20.84 54.68
CA LEU A 5 20.78 -21.36 55.98
C LEU A 5 22.03 -22.06 56.51
N ASP A 6 22.77 -21.40 57.40
CA ASP A 6 23.93 -21.97 58.08
C ASP A 6 23.43 -23.01 59.10
N ILE A 7 23.33 -24.26 58.66
CA ILE A 7 23.09 -25.40 59.54
C ILE A 7 24.37 -25.58 60.35
N GLY A 8 24.32 -25.11 61.60
CA GLY A 8 25.42 -25.21 62.55
C GLY A 8 26.05 -26.59 62.55
N THR A 9 27.34 -26.64 62.21
CA THR A 9 28.17 -27.84 62.32
C THR A 9 28.33 -28.16 63.81
N PRO A 10 28.01 -29.37 64.30
CA PRO A 10 28.21 -29.69 65.70
C PRO A 10 29.72 -29.76 65.95
N GLN A 11 30.20 -28.91 66.86
CA GLN A 11 31.59 -28.93 67.31
C GLN A 11 31.92 -30.29 67.94
N LYS A 12 33.12 -30.81 67.63
CA LYS A 12 33.76 -32.03 68.15
C LYS A 12 33.64 -32.16 69.68
N LYS A 13 32.50 -32.63 70.15
CA LYS A 13 32.40 -33.52 71.29
C LYS A 13 31.80 -34.78 70.72
N GLU A 14 32.61 -35.82 70.68
CA GLU A 14 32.18 -37.16 70.30
C GLU A 14 31.00 -37.52 71.20
N TYR A 15 29.79 -37.47 70.64
CA TYR A 15 28.60 -38.02 71.28
C TYR A 15 28.77 -39.53 71.26
N PHE A 16 29.53 -40.06 72.20
CA PHE A 16 29.49 -41.48 72.50
C PHE A 16 28.10 -41.75 73.09
N LEU A 17 27.21 -42.32 72.28
CA LEU A 17 26.06 -43.05 72.78
C LEU A 17 26.63 -44.24 73.58
N CYS A 18 26.98 -44.00 74.85
CA CYS A 18 27.37 -45.06 75.78
C CYS A 18 26.11 -45.88 76.07
N ALA A 19 25.85 -46.86 75.21
CA ALA A 19 24.91 -47.91 75.57
C ALA A 19 25.57 -48.77 76.65
N GLU A 20 24.91 -48.93 77.80
CA GLU A 20 25.41 -49.70 78.95
C GLU A 20 25.76 -51.17 78.59
N THR A 21 25.27 -51.66 77.45
CA THR A 21 25.62 -52.98 76.92
C THR A 21 25.92 -52.93 75.42
N PRO A 22 26.85 -53.77 74.91
CA PRO A 22 27.14 -53.87 73.48
C PRO A 22 25.93 -54.22 72.60
N SER A 23 24.93 -54.90 73.15
CA SER A 23 23.69 -55.23 72.42
C SER A 23 22.78 -54.02 72.23
N ALA A 24 22.62 -53.17 73.26
CA ALA A 24 21.90 -51.92 73.10
C ALA A 24 22.58 -50.98 72.09
N ALA A 25 23.93 -50.94 72.06
CA ALA A 25 24.66 -50.17 71.04
C ALA A 25 24.35 -50.68 69.62
N ARG A 26 24.38 -52.01 69.40
CA ARG A 26 24.06 -52.60 68.09
C ARG A 26 22.62 -52.35 67.65
N ALA A 27 21.67 -52.39 68.59
CA ALA A 27 20.27 -52.08 68.34
C ALA A 27 20.08 -50.61 67.91
N TRP A 28 20.75 -49.66 68.58
CA TRP A 28 20.73 -48.24 68.19
C TRP A 28 21.33 -47.99 66.81
N VAL A 29 22.49 -48.60 66.50
CA VAL A 29 23.14 -48.47 65.19
C VAL A 29 22.27 -49.06 64.08
N SER A 30 21.66 -50.22 64.31
CA SER A 30 20.78 -50.88 63.33
C SER A 30 19.51 -50.06 63.06
N THR A 31 18.94 -49.46 64.10
CA THR A 31 17.78 -48.56 63.97
C THR A 31 18.14 -47.31 63.17
N LEU A 32 19.28 -46.68 63.45
CA LEU A 32 19.74 -45.48 62.75
C LEU A 32 20.00 -45.77 61.26
N HIS A 33 20.64 -46.91 60.96
CA HIS A 33 20.88 -47.34 59.58
C HIS A 33 19.57 -47.59 58.82
N ALA A 34 18.57 -48.20 59.46
CA ALA A 34 17.26 -48.40 58.86
C ALA A 34 16.53 -47.06 58.57
N SER A 35 16.60 -46.09 59.49
CA SER A 35 16.04 -44.74 59.27
C SER A 35 16.74 -44.01 58.13
N GLN A 36 18.06 -44.16 58.00
CA GLN A 36 18.83 -43.59 56.89
C GLN A 36 18.37 -44.15 55.54
N LEU A 37 18.12 -45.46 55.43
CA LEU A 37 17.61 -46.09 54.21
C LEU A 37 16.21 -45.59 53.83
N VAL A 38 15.34 -45.33 54.82
CA VAL A 38 14.02 -44.73 54.58
C VAL A 38 14.14 -43.31 54.02
N LEU A 39 14.99 -42.48 54.62
CA LEU A 39 15.23 -41.11 54.14
C LEU A 39 15.84 -41.10 52.73
N GLN A 40 16.75 -42.03 52.44
CA GLN A 40 17.31 -42.18 51.10
C GLN A 40 16.24 -42.58 50.09
N ALA A 41 15.38 -43.55 50.41
CA ALA A 41 14.28 -43.97 49.54
C ALA A 41 13.27 -42.83 49.29
N HIS A 42 12.94 -42.04 50.32
CA HIS A 42 12.11 -40.85 50.16
C HIS A 42 12.78 -39.77 49.30
N LYS A 43 14.07 -39.50 49.50
CA LYS A 43 14.83 -38.55 48.69
C LYS A 43 14.90 -38.98 47.22
N GLU A 44 15.14 -40.26 46.94
CA GLU A 44 15.14 -40.81 45.58
C GLU A 44 13.75 -40.71 44.92
N ALA A 45 12.67 -40.95 45.69
CA ALA A 45 11.31 -40.74 45.22
C ALA A 45 11.02 -39.27 44.91
N VAL A 46 11.47 -38.34 45.77
CA VAL A 46 11.28 -36.89 45.61
C VAL A 46 12.08 -36.33 44.43
N ASN A 47 13.34 -36.75 44.26
CA ASN A 47 14.16 -36.31 43.13
C ASN A 47 13.67 -36.86 41.78
N SER A 48 12.81 -37.88 41.80
CA SER A 48 12.25 -38.54 40.62
C SER A 48 10.83 -38.06 40.25
N LEU A 49 10.39 -36.90 40.77
CA LEU A 49 9.02 -36.35 40.62
C LEU A 49 8.55 -36.05 39.18
N GLY A 50 9.35 -36.37 38.15
CA GLY A 50 9.00 -36.23 36.74
C GLY A 50 8.24 -37.42 36.12
N GLY A 51 7.83 -38.45 36.87
CA GLY A 51 7.09 -39.58 36.29
C GLY A 51 6.39 -40.48 37.31
N ASN A 52 5.06 -40.44 37.29
CA ASN A 52 4.15 -41.26 38.09
C ASN A 52 4.30 -42.76 37.78
N GLY A 53 4.58 -43.56 38.81
CA GLY A 53 4.53 -45.01 38.73
C GLY A 53 4.28 -45.67 40.10
N PRO A 54 3.27 -46.54 40.26
CA PRO A 54 2.92 -47.21 41.52
C PRO A 54 4.02 -48.14 42.05
N THR A 55 4.99 -48.53 41.23
CA THR A 55 6.15 -49.34 41.61
C THR A 55 7.15 -48.59 42.52
N LYS A 56 7.18 -47.26 42.51
CA LYS A 56 8.10 -46.43 43.34
C LYS A 56 7.57 -46.24 44.77
N LEU A 57 6.27 -45.96 44.90
CA LEU A 57 5.58 -45.95 46.19
C LEU A 57 5.65 -47.32 46.88
N GLY A 58 5.54 -48.41 46.10
CA GLY A 58 5.74 -49.77 46.60
C GLY A 58 7.12 -49.99 47.23
N LYS A 59 8.21 -49.50 46.61
CA LYS A 59 9.57 -49.61 47.17
C LYS A 59 9.74 -48.81 48.47
N VAL A 60 9.21 -47.59 48.53
CA VAL A 60 9.23 -46.78 49.76
C VAL A 60 8.43 -47.49 50.86
N ALA A 61 7.24 -48.01 50.54
CA ALA A 61 6.41 -48.74 51.50
C ALA A 61 7.11 -50.01 52.03
N THR A 62 7.81 -50.77 51.18
CA THR A 62 8.59 -51.94 51.64
C THR A 62 9.77 -51.55 52.51
N VAL A 63 10.51 -50.48 52.19
CA VAL A 63 11.66 -50.02 52.99
C VAL A 63 11.18 -49.51 54.35
N VAL A 64 10.05 -48.80 54.39
CA VAL A 64 9.43 -48.35 55.64
C VAL A 64 8.93 -49.53 56.48
N ALA A 65 8.30 -50.53 55.86
CA ALA A 65 7.86 -51.73 56.58
C ALA A 65 9.03 -52.51 57.19
N VAL A 66 10.13 -52.67 56.45
CA VAL A 66 11.37 -53.30 56.95
C VAL A 66 12.00 -52.47 58.08
N ALA A 67 12.08 -51.15 57.93
CA ALA A 67 12.63 -50.28 58.97
C ALA A 67 11.81 -50.31 60.26
N ASN A 68 10.47 -50.36 60.16
CA ASN A 68 9.60 -50.52 61.31
C ASN A 68 9.78 -51.89 61.99
N ALA A 69 9.93 -52.97 61.22
CA ALA A 69 10.22 -54.28 61.78
C ALA A 69 11.58 -54.29 62.53
N THR A 70 12.62 -53.68 61.94
CA THR A 70 13.94 -53.53 62.58
C THR A 70 13.88 -52.68 63.84
N ALA A 71 13.10 -51.59 63.85
CA ALA A 71 12.94 -50.75 65.04
C ALA A 71 12.22 -51.48 66.18
N ILE A 72 11.20 -52.29 65.86
CA ILE A 72 10.50 -53.13 66.85
C ILE A 72 11.44 -54.18 67.45
N GLU A 73 12.29 -54.81 66.62
CA GLU A 73 13.26 -55.81 67.08
C GLU A 73 14.38 -55.19 67.92
N ALA A 74 14.92 -54.04 67.48
CA ALA A 74 15.90 -53.26 68.23
C ALA A 74 15.35 -52.79 69.59
N SER A 75 14.07 -52.40 69.65
CA SER A 75 13.41 -52.03 70.91
C SER A 75 13.38 -53.20 71.90
N LYS A 76 13.08 -54.41 71.43
CA LYS A 76 13.12 -55.62 72.27
C LYS A 76 14.54 -55.92 72.77
N GLU A 77 15.56 -55.71 71.94
CA GLU A 77 16.96 -55.93 72.32
C GLU A 77 17.46 -54.90 73.34
N VAL A 78 17.04 -53.64 73.21
CA VAL A 78 17.30 -52.57 74.21
C VAL A 78 16.59 -52.86 75.53
N GLU A 79 15.33 -53.31 75.51
CA GLU A 79 14.59 -53.66 76.72
C GLU A 79 15.22 -54.87 77.44
N ALA A 80 15.66 -55.89 76.68
CA ALA A 80 16.37 -57.04 77.23
C ALA A 80 17.73 -56.63 77.85
N ALA A 81 18.47 -55.75 77.19
CA ALA A 81 19.70 -55.17 77.71
C ALA A 81 19.48 -54.37 79.01
N MET A 82 18.41 -53.56 79.06
CA MET A 82 18.03 -52.79 80.25
C MET A 82 17.68 -53.70 81.43
N LYS A 83 16.98 -54.82 81.19
CA LYS A 83 16.70 -55.84 82.22
C LYS A 83 17.97 -56.50 82.76
N VAL A 84 19.00 -56.68 81.95
CA VAL A 84 20.31 -57.21 82.38
C VAL A 84 21.06 -56.16 83.20
N SER A 85 21.07 -54.90 82.77
CA SER A 85 21.69 -53.79 83.49
C SER A 85 21.04 -53.56 84.86
N LEU A 86 19.70 -53.60 84.93
CA LEU A 86 18.93 -53.52 86.18
C LEU A 86 19.27 -54.67 87.14
N ARG A 87 19.44 -55.90 86.63
CA ARG A 87 19.84 -57.05 87.45
C ARG A 87 21.28 -56.92 87.95
N ALA A 88 22.18 -56.32 87.18
CA ALA A 88 23.55 -56.03 87.59
C ALA A 88 23.61 -54.91 88.65
N ALA A 89 22.79 -53.86 88.52
CA ALA A 89 22.69 -52.77 89.50
C ALA A 89 22.09 -53.24 90.84
N LEU A 90 21.06 -54.10 90.80
CA LEU A 90 20.43 -54.68 91.99
C LEU A 90 21.31 -55.74 92.69
N GLY A 91 22.32 -56.28 92.01
CA GLY A 91 23.33 -57.17 92.62
C GLY A 91 24.41 -56.45 93.42
N SER A 92 24.46 -55.11 93.38
CA SER A 92 25.56 -54.29 93.92
C SER A 92 25.22 -53.53 95.22
N THR A 93 24.21 -53.94 95.98
CA THR A 93 23.93 -53.36 97.31
C THR A 93 24.21 -54.36 98.43
N THR A 94 25.50 -54.57 98.73
CA THR A 94 25.91 -55.12 100.05
C THR A 94 26.40 -53.95 100.90
N ASN A 95 25.52 -53.47 101.78
CA ASN A 95 25.80 -52.37 102.70
C ASN A 95 26.91 -52.79 103.69
N LYS A 96 28.06 -52.11 103.63
CA LYS A 96 28.98 -52.00 104.77
C LYS A 96 28.66 -50.70 105.52
N LEU A 97 28.01 -50.83 106.68
CA LEU A 97 27.79 -49.72 107.60
C LEU A 97 29.06 -49.49 108.41
N SER A 98 29.86 -48.47 108.06
CA SER A 98 31.01 -48.03 108.85
C SER A 98 30.71 -46.71 109.59
N LYS A 99 30.19 -46.90 110.80
CA LYS A 99 30.37 -46.10 112.03
C LYS A 99 31.21 -44.81 111.90
N GLY A 100 30.50 -43.68 111.82
CA GLY A 100 31.00 -42.33 112.07
C GLY A 100 29.86 -41.51 112.66
N GLN A 101 29.89 -41.31 113.97
CA GLN A 101 28.84 -40.71 114.81
C GLN A 101 28.71 -39.20 114.54
N LEU A 102 28.07 -38.82 113.44
CA LEU A 102 27.09 -37.72 113.50
C LEU A 102 25.78 -38.38 113.95
N ASP A 103 25.09 -37.78 114.92
CA ASP A 103 23.79 -38.25 115.38
C ASP A 103 22.87 -38.48 114.16
N ASP A 104 22.39 -39.70 113.94
CA ASP A 104 21.60 -40.08 112.74
C ASP A 104 20.38 -39.17 112.56
N LEU A 105 19.87 -38.62 113.67
CA LEU A 105 18.82 -37.59 113.69
C LEU A 105 19.29 -36.27 113.04
N THR A 106 20.52 -35.83 113.30
CA THR A 106 21.12 -34.63 112.69
C THR A 106 21.31 -34.81 111.18
N ILE A 107 21.77 -35.99 110.74
CA ILE A 107 21.91 -36.31 109.31
C ILE A 107 20.54 -36.29 108.62
N MET A 108 19.52 -36.88 109.25
CA MET A 108 18.15 -36.90 108.72
C MET A 108 17.57 -35.49 108.63
N MET A 109 17.75 -34.66 109.65
CA MET A 109 17.28 -33.27 109.65
C MET A 109 17.95 -32.42 108.56
N GLU A 110 19.28 -32.52 108.42
CA GLU A 110 19.98 -31.78 107.38
C GLU A 110 19.62 -32.29 105.97
N THR A 111 19.41 -33.60 105.81
CA THR A 111 18.92 -34.16 104.53
C THR A 111 17.53 -33.64 104.19
N LEU A 112 16.62 -33.59 105.16
CA LEU A 112 15.29 -33.02 104.95
C LEU A 112 15.36 -31.53 104.59
N ARG A 113 16.21 -30.76 105.28
CA ARG A 113 16.45 -29.35 104.97
C ARG A 113 16.95 -29.14 103.54
N VAL A 114 17.96 -29.89 103.12
CA VAL A 114 18.49 -29.84 101.74
C VAL A 114 17.43 -30.25 100.73
N LYS A 115 16.59 -31.25 101.03
CA LYS A 115 15.49 -31.66 100.14
C LYS A 115 14.41 -30.58 100.04
N ASP A 116 14.08 -29.91 101.13
CA ASP A 116 13.16 -28.77 101.12
C ASP A 116 13.74 -27.60 100.31
N ASP A 117 15.04 -27.29 100.44
CA ASP A 117 15.73 -26.28 99.64
C ASP A 117 15.73 -26.66 98.13
N GLU A 118 16.03 -27.92 97.78
CA GLU A 118 15.97 -28.45 96.41
C GLU A 118 14.54 -28.35 95.83
N LEU A 119 13.52 -28.68 96.61
CA LEU A 119 12.11 -28.54 96.20
C LEU A 119 11.72 -27.07 95.98
N HIS A 120 12.17 -26.16 96.84
CA HIS A 120 11.96 -24.73 96.66
C HIS A 120 12.65 -24.20 95.40
N GLN A 121 13.90 -24.63 95.13
CA GLN A 121 14.62 -24.26 93.92
C GLN A 121 13.92 -24.79 92.67
N LEU A 122 13.49 -26.05 92.67
CA LEU A 122 12.73 -26.64 91.56
C LEU A 122 11.43 -25.89 91.29
N LEU A 123 10.71 -25.46 92.34
CA LEU A 123 9.50 -24.67 92.19
C LEU A 123 9.78 -23.31 91.54
N GLN A 124 10.88 -22.64 91.92
CA GLN A 124 11.30 -21.38 91.30
C GLN A 124 11.67 -21.57 89.82
N ASP A 125 12.44 -22.61 89.51
CA ASP A 125 12.82 -22.95 88.13
C ASP A 125 11.60 -23.27 87.26
N ILE A 126 10.61 -24.00 87.80
CA ILE A 126 9.34 -24.26 87.10
C ILE A 126 8.63 -22.94 86.79
N ARG A 127 8.50 -22.04 87.76
CA ARG A 127 7.85 -20.73 87.54
C ARG A 127 8.60 -19.87 86.52
N ALA A 128 9.94 -19.90 86.54
CA ALA A 128 10.75 -19.19 85.55
C ALA A 128 10.51 -19.76 84.14
N ARG A 129 10.47 -21.09 84.00
CA ARG A 129 10.14 -21.76 82.74
C ARG A 129 8.72 -21.44 82.28
N ASP A 130 7.73 -21.41 83.17
CA ASP A 130 6.35 -21.03 82.85
C ASP A 130 6.25 -19.56 82.38
N ALA A 131 7.09 -18.67 82.91
CA ALA A 131 7.20 -17.30 82.41
C ALA A 131 7.79 -17.25 81.00
N THR A 132 8.88 -17.98 80.73
CA THR A 132 9.45 -18.09 79.38
C THR A 132 8.50 -18.74 78.38
N ILE A 133 7.76 -19.78 78.78
CA ILE A 133 6.77 -20.43 77.91
C ILE A 133 5.69 -19.42 77.52
N ARG A 134 5.15 -18.64 78.47
CA ARG A 134 4.16 -17.60 78.17
C ARG A 134 4.70 -16.55 77.20
N GLU A 135 5.92 -16.05 77.43
CA GLU A 135 6.55 -15.08 76.51
C GLU A 135 6.73 -15.67 75.09
N ILE A 136 7.12 -16.94 74.98
CA ILE A 136 7.22 -17.62 73.69
C ILE A 136 5.83 -17.75 73.05
N THR A 137 4.79 -18.11 73.81
CA THR A 137 3.41 -18.20 73.33
C THR A 137 2.93 -16.86 72.80
N ASP A 138 3.16 -15.77 73.53
CA ASP A 138 2.75 -14.41 73.10
C ASP A 138 3.46 -14.03 71.79
N LYS A 139 4.77 -14.27 71.68
CA LYS A 139 5.52 -14.01 70.43
C LYS A 139 5.04 -14.84 69.25
N LEU A 140 4.68 -16.11 69.49
CA LEU A 140 4.12 -16.97 68.44
C LEU A 140 2.74 -16.47 67.99
N GLN A 141 1.92 -15.98 68.93
CA GLN A 141 0.63 -15.38 68.62
C GLN A 141 0.80 -14.11 67.78
N GLU A 142 1.67 -13.18 68.18
CA GLU A 142 1.99 -11.97 67.39
C GLU A 142 2.50 -12.32 65.99
N THR A 143 3.34 -13.36 65.88
CA THR A 143 3.85 -13.83 64.58
C THR A 143 2.73 -14.40 63.72
N ALA A 144 1.78 -15.13 64.30
CA ALA A 144 0.64 -15.68 63.58
C ALA A 144 -0.28 -14.56 63.06
N GLU A 145 -0.57 -13.55 63.88
CA GLU A 145 -1.37 -12.37 63.48
C GLU A 145 -0.67 -11.55 62.38
N ALA A 146 0.65 -11.35 62.50
CA ALA A 146 1.44 -10.71 61.45
C ALA A 146 1.45 -11.51 60.14
N ALA A 147 1.51 -12.84 60.21
CA ALA A 147 1.44 -13.70 59.04
C ALA A 147 0.05 -13.68 58.38
N GLU A 148 -1.02 -13.66 59.17
CA GLU A 148 -2.40 -13.55 58.67
C GLU A 148 -2.61 -12.21 57.96
N THR A 149 -2.24 -11.09 58.60
CA THR A 149 -2.35 -9.76 57.98
C THR A 149 -1.53 -9.64 56.70
N ALA A 150 -0.32 -10.20 56.66
CA ALA A 150 0.50 -10.25 55.45
C ALA A 150 -0.13 -11.10 54.35
N ALA A 151 -0.73 -12.25 54.68
CA ALA A 151 -1.43 -13.11 53.73
C ALA A 151 -2.69 -12.43 53.16
N SER A 152 -3.48 -11.75 54.00
CA SER A 152 -4.64 -10.98 53.56
C SER A 152 -4.25 -9.81 52.65
N ALA A 153 -3.16 -9.09 52.97
CA ALA A 153 -2.64 -8.02 52.12
C ALA A 153 -2.15 -8.56 50.77
N ALA A 154 -1.40 -9.68 50.77
CA ALA A 154 -0.94 -10.32 49.54
C ALA A 154 -2.11 -10.79 48.65
N HIS A 155 -3.17 -11.33 49.25
CA HIS A 155 -4.38 -11.74 48.52
C HIS A 155 -5.07 -10.54 47.87
N SER A 156 -5.28 -9.45 48.62
CA SER A 156 -5.89 -8.23 48.08
C SER A 156 -5.09 -7.64 46.92
N ILE A 157 -3.75 -7.61 47.02
CA ILE A 157 -2.88 -7.15 45.94
C ILE A 157 -3.01 -8.06 44.72
N ASP A 158 -3.07 -9.39 44.90
CA ASP A 158 -3.19 -10.32 43.77
C ASP A 158 -4.55 -10.20 43.06
N GLU A 159 -5.64 -9.94 43.78
CA GLU A 159 -6.95 -9.65 43.18
C GLU A 159 -6.91 -8.39 42.32
N GLN A 160 -6.32 -7.30 42.84
CA GLN A 160 -6.16 -6.06 42.06
C GLN A 160 -5.28 -6.29 40.83
N ARG A 161 -4.18 -7.03 40.98
CA ARG A 161 -3.29 -7.40 39.87
C ARG A 161 -4.01 -8.21 38.80
N ARG A 162 -4.86 -9.17 39.19
CA ARG A 162 -5.68 -9.96 38.24
C ARG A 162 -6.68 -9.07 37.51
N PHE A 163 -7.39 -8.21 38.24
CA PHE A 163 -8.34 -7.25 37.64
C PHE A 163 -7.67 -6.33 36.63
N LEU A 164 -6.56 -5.68 37.00
CA LEU A 164 -5.81 -4.78 36.12
C LEU A 164 -5.24 -5.52 34.89
N SER A 165 -4.77 -6.76 35.07
CA SER A 165 -4.33 -7.60 33.95
C SER A 165 -5.45 -7.88 32.95
N SER A 166 -6.65 -8.20 33.45
CA SER A 166 -7.83 -8.42 32.59
C SER A 166 -8.25 -7.15 31.85
N GLU A 167 -8.22 -5.99 32.52
CA GLU A 167 -8.57 -4.71 31.91
C GLU A 167 -7.55 -4.28 30.85
N LEU A 168 -6.25 -4.52 31.08
CA LEU A 168 -5.20 -4.28 30.09
C LEU A 168 -5.40 -5.14 28.85
N GLU A 169 -5.68 -6.43 29.02
CA GLU A 169 -5.90 -7.34 27.89
C GLU A 169 -7.15 -6.94 27.10
N ARG A 170 -8.22 -6.52 27.77
CA ARG A 170 -9.42 -5.97 27.12
C ARG A 170 -9.09 -4.72 26.30
N LEU A 171 -8.39 -3.75 26.88
CA LEU A 171 -7.99 -2.52 26.18
C LEU A 171 -7.09 -2.80 24.97
N LYS A 172 -6.16 -3.74 25.11
CA LYS A 172 -5.28 -4.18 24.03
C LYS A 172 -6.08 -4.76 22.86
N GLN A 173 -7.05 -5.65 23.14
CA GLN A 173 -7.91 -6.24 22.12
C GLN A 173 -8.79 -5.18 21.43
N ASP A 174 -9.30 -4.21 22.18
CA ASP A 174 -10.11 -3.13 21.60
C ASP A 174 -9.27 -2.21 20.71
N GLN A 175 -8.03 -1.91 21.10
CA GLN A 175 -7.08 -1.16 20.27
C GLN A 175 -6.70 -1.93 19.00
N GLU A 176 -6.46 -3.25 19.12
CA GLU A 176 -6.16 -4.11 17.97
C GLU A 176 -7.31 -4.12 16.95
N LYS A 177 -8.55 -4.29 17.41
CA LYS A 177 -9.75 -4.18 16.55
C LYS A 177 -9.86 -2.82 15.89
N GLN A 178 -9.57 -1.74 16.61
CA GLN A 178 -9.61 -0.38 16.05
C GLN A 178 -8.55 -0.20 14.96
N ILE A 179 -7.34 -0.74 15.17
CA ILE A 179 -6.27 -0.74 14.16
C ILE A 179 -6.71 -1.53 12.94
N GLU A 180 -7.22 -2.75 13.10
CA GLU A 180 -7.71 -3.59 12.00
C GLU A 180 -8.79 -2.88 11.17
N PHE A 181 -9.77 -2.27 11.85
CA PHE A 181 -10.81 -1.49 11.19
C PHE A 181 -10.24 -0.29 10.40
N SER A 182 -9.31 0.45 11.01
CA SER A 182 -8.67 1.59 10.34
C SER A 182 -7.85 1.18 9.12
N LEU A 183 -7.18 0.03 9.19
CA LEU A 183 -6.38 -0.54 8.11
C LEU A 183 -7.28 -0.99 6.96
N LEU A 184 -8.42 -1.63 7.26
CA LEU A 184 -9.41 -1.99 6.25
C LEU A 184 -9.93 -0.76 5.51
N ARG A 185 -10.32 0.29 6.25
CA ARG A 185 -10.78 1.56 5.67
C ARG A 185 -9.71 2.24 4.81
N LEU A 186 -8.44 2.17 5.24
CA LEU A 186 -7.31 2.69 4.46
C LEU A 186 -7.15 1.94 3.14
N ARG A 187 -7.21 0.61 3.16
CA ARG A 187 -7.15 -0.23 1.94
C ARG A 187 -8.29 0.10 0.98
N GLU A 188 -9.52 0.20 1.47
CA GLU A 188 -10.66 0.59 0.64
C GLU A 188 -10.47 1.99 0.01
N SER A 189 -9.88 2.93 0.75
CA SER A 189 -9.59 4.26 0.21
C SER A 189 -8.46 4.26 -0.82
N GLU A 190 -7.44 3.41 -0.63
CA GLU A 190 -6.34 3.22 -1.58
C GLU A 190 -6.83 2.61 -2.90
N GLU A 191 -7.71 1.60 -2.83
CA GLU A 191 -8.35 1.01 -4.01
C GLU A 191 -9.18 2.04 -4.78
N LYS A 192 -9.96 2.89 -4.08
CA LYS A 192 -10.71 3.99 -4.71
C LYS A 192 -9.78 5.01 -5.36
N ALA A 193 -8.69 5.38 -4.70
CA ALA A 193 -7.70 6.31 -5.25
C ALA A 193 -7.03 5.74 -6.51
N LYS A 194 -6.75 4.43 -6.53
CA LYS A 194 -6.22 3.74 -7.71
C LYS A 194 -7.19 3.81 -8.89
N LEU A 195 -8.46 3.48 -8.67
CA LEU A 195 -9.49 3.55 -9.71
C LEU A 195 -9.65 4.97 -10.28
N LEU A 196 -9.68 5.99 -9.41
CA LEU A 196 -9.74 7.39 -9.84
C LEU A 196 -8.48 7.82 -10.62
N SER A 197 -7.31 7.27 -10.26
CA SER A 197 -6.08 7.53 -11.01
C SER A 197 -6.13 6.93 -12.42
N GLU A 198 -6.66 5.71 -12.56
CA GLU A 198 -6.84 5.05 -13.86
C GLU A 198 -7.85 5.80 -14.74
N GLU A 199 -8.99 6.23 -14.16
CA GLU A 199 -9.99 7.06 -14.86
C GLU A 199 -9.40 8.40 -15.32
N ARG A 200 -8.63 9.07 -14.44
CA ARG A 200 -7.93 10.31 -14.81
C ARG A 200 -6.98 10.10 -15.99
N GLU A 201 -6.23 9.01 -16.02
CA GLU A 201 -5.32 8.71 -17.13
C GLU A 201 -6.09 8.49 -18.44
N HIS A 202 -7.22 7.79 -18.39
CA HIS A 202 -8.10 7.60 -19.54
C HIS A 202 -8.61 8.94 -20.08
N LEU A 203 -9.15 9.80 -19.21
CA LEU A 203 -9.66 11.12 -19.59
C LEU A 203 -8.55 12.02 -20.18
N LEU A 204 -7.31 11.91 -19.69
CA LEU A 204 -6.17 12.63 -20.26
C LEU A 204 -5.87 12.17 -21.70
N LYS A 205 -5.93 10.85 -21.97
CA LYS A 205 -5.75 10.31 -23.32
C LYS A 205 -6.85 10.76 -24.28
N GLU A 206 -8.10 10.79 -23.83
CA GLU A 206 -9.23 11.29 -24.63
C GLU A 206 -9.08 12.78 -24.93
N ARG A 207 -8.73 13.59 -23.92
CA ARG A 207 -8.44 15.02 -24.09
C ARG A 207 -7.34 15.23 -25.14
N ASP A 208 -6.24 14.49 -25.06
CA ASP A 208 -5.11 14.65 -25.98
C ASP A 208 -5.46 14.24 -27.41
N SER A 209 -6.24 13.17 -27.57
CA SER A 209 -6.75 12.74 -28.87
C SER A 209 -7.67 13.79 -29.49
N ALA A 210 -8.60 14.36 -28.70
CA ALA A 210 -9.49 15.43 -29.16
C ALA A 210 -8.73 16.72 -29.52
N LEU A 211 -7.69 17.05 -28.76
CA LEU A 211 -6.82 18.20 -29.07
C LEU A 211 -6.05 17.99 -30.37
N GLN A 212 -5.51 16.79 -30.59
CA GLN A 212 -4.82 16.44 -31.84
C GLN A 212 -5.79 16.52 -33.03
N GLU A 213 -6.99 15.97 -32.90
CA GLU A 213 -8.01 16.05 -33.95
C GLU A 213 -8.41 17.50 -34.25
N ALA A 214 -8.63 18.32 -33.23
CA ALA A 214 -8.93 19.74 -33.40
C ALA A 214 -7.79 20.49 -34.12
N GLN A 215 -6.53 20.17 -33.83
CA GLN A 215 -5.37 20.73 -34.53
C GLN A 215 -5.35 20.32 -36.00
N MET A 216 -5.64 19.04 -36.31
CA MET A 216 -5.76 18.55 -37.68
C MET A 216 -6.84 19.32 -38.46
N TRP A 217 -8.05 19.44 -37.89
CA TRP A 217 -9.14 20.19 -38.52
C TRP A 217 -8.81 21.67 -38.72
N ARG A 218 -8.08 22.31 -37.79
CA ARG A 218 -7.61 23.69 -37.98
C ARG A 218 -6.62 23.81 -39.14
N SER A 219 -5.73 22.84 -39.30
CA SER A 219 -4.78 22.79 -40.43
C SER A 219 -5.52 22.65 -41.77
N GLU A 220 -6.45 21.69 -41.86
CA GLU A 220 -7.26 21.48 -43.07
C GLU A 220 -8.13 22.68 -43.41
N LEU A 221 -8.74 23.33 -42.40
CA LEU A 221 -9.48 24.58 -42.59
C LEU A 221 -8.57 25.69 -43.13
N GLY A 222 -7.33 25.79 -42.65
CA GLY A 222 -6.33 26.73 -43.15
C GLY A 222 -6.01 26.49 -44.63
N LYS A 223 -5.78 25.23 -45.03
CA LYS A 223 -5.56 24.83 -46.42
C LYS A 223 -6.76 25.16 -47.31
N ALA A 224 -7.98 24.81 -46.87
CA ALA A 224 -9.20 25.08 -47.61
C ALA A 224 -9.43 26.59 -47.82
N ARG A 225 -9.20 27.41 -46.79
CA ARG A 225 -9.25 28.88 -46.90
C ARG A 225 -8.21 29.42 -47.89
N GLY A 226 -6.97 28.92 -47.85
CA GLY A 226 -5.94 29.30 -48.81
C GLY A 226 -6.34 28.97 -50.26
N ASN A 227 -6.88 27.77 -50.49
CA ASN A 227 -7.36 27.35 -51.80
C ASN A 227 -8.54 28.21 -52.29
N ALA A 228 -9.47 28.58 -51.41
CA ALA A 228 -10.59 29.45 -51.75
C ALA A 228 -10.11 30.82 -52.25
N VAL A 229 -9.13 31.43 -51.57
CA VAL A 229 -8.53 32.72 -52.01
C VAL A 229 -7.85 32.60 -53.37
N ILE A 230 -7.14 31.49 -53.62
CA ILE A 230 -6.49 31.26 -54.93
C ILE A 230 -7.53 31.13 -56.05
N LEU A 231 -8.62 30.39 -55.80
CA LEU A 231 -9.71 30.22 -56.75
C LEU A 231 -10.46 31.54 -57.00
N GLU A 232 -10.74 32.30 -55.95
CA GLU A 232 -11.35 33.64 -56.07
C GLU A 232 -10.48 34.56 -56.93
N ALA A 233 -9.17 34.61 -56.67
CA ALA A 233 -8.25 35.37 -57.51
C ALA A 233 -8.19 34.87 -58.96
N ALA A 234 -8.36 33.56 -59.20
CA ALA A 234 -8.41 32.99 -60.54
C ALA A 234 -9.71 33.37 -61.28
N VAL A 235 -10.85 33.37 -60.59
CA VAL A 235 -12.15 33.82 -61.12
C VAL A 235 -12.08 35.28 -61.52
N VAL A 236 -11.58 36.17 -60.64
CA VAL A 236 -11.43 37.60 -60.95
C VAL A 236 -10.55 37.82 -62.18
N ARG A 237 -9.44 37.08 -62.31
CA ARG A 237 -8.59 37.17 -63.52
C ARG A 237 -9.30 36.68 -64.78
N ALA A 238 -10.10 35.62 -64.69
CA ALA A 238 -10.86 35.10 -65.81
C ALA A 238 -12.00 36.06 -66.23
N GLU A 239 -12.72 36.62 -65.27
CA GLU A 239 -13.76 37.64 -65.49
C GLU A 239 -13.18 38.89 -66.15
N GLU A 240 -12.05 39.40 -65.67
CA GLU A 240 -11.39 40.56 -66.26
C GLU A 240 -10.92 40.27 -67.69
N LYS A 241 -10.36 39.07 -67.95
CA LYS A 241 -9.99 38.65 -69.30
C LYS A 241 -11.20 38.57 -70.24
N ALA A 242 -12.34 38.05 -69.75
CA ALA A 242 -13.58 37.99 -70.51
C ALA A 242 -14.11 39.40 -70.82
N ARG A 243 -14.08 40.32 -69.85
CA ARG A 243 -14.48 41.72 -70.01
C ARG A 243 -13.62 42.44 -71.05
N VAL A 244 -12.30 42.25 -71.01
CA VAL A 244 -11.37 42.80 -72.01
C VAL A 244 -11.65 42.23 -73.40
N SER A 245 -11.88 40.92 -73.52
CA SER A 245 -12.22 40.30 -74.80
C SER A 245 -13.56 40.77 -75.35
N ALA A 246 -14.56 41.00 -74.49
CA ALA A 246 -15.86 41.55 -74.89
C ALA A 246 -15.72 42.99 -75.40
N ALA A 247 -14.97 43.84 -74.68
CA ALA A 247 -14.71 45.22 -75.11
C ALA A 247 -13.95 45.30 -76.45
N ASP A 248 -12.99 44.40 -76.70
CA ASP A 248 -12.28 44.29 -77.98
C ASP A 248 -13.20 43.81 -79.12
N ALA A 249 -14.08 42.84 -78.85
CA ALA A 249 -15.10 42.41 -79.82
C ALA A 249 -16.08 43.54 -80.16
N ASP A 250 -16.58 44.26 -79.16
CA ASP A 250 -17.48 45.42 -79.35
C ASP A 250 -16.80 46.54 -80.16
N MET A 251 -15.52 46.82 -79.91
CA MET A 251 -14.75 47.78 -80.70
C MET A 251 -14.66 47.38 -82.17
N ARG A 252 -14.42 46.09 -82.47
CA ARG A 252 -14.40 45.58 -83.85
C ARG A 252 -15.77 45.64 -84.52
N ILE A 253 -16.84 45.34 -83.78
CA ILE A 253 -18.21 45.46 -84.27
C ILE A 253 -18.52 46.92 -84.61
N ASN A 254 -18.16 47.87 -83.74
CA ASN A 254 -18.38 49.30 -83.95
C ASN A 254 -17.58 49.83 -85.15
N ASP A 255 -16.32 49.40 -85.33
CA ASP A 255 -15.52 49.74 -86.51
C ASP A 255 -16.15 49.15 -87.79
N ALA A 256 -16.57 47.88 -87.77
CA ALA A 256 -17.27 47.25 -88.89
C ALA A 256 -18.60 47.95 -89.23
N ALA A 257 -19.38 48.34 -88.21
CA ALA A 257 -20.61 49.10 -88.38
C ALA A 257 -20.35 50.49 -89.00
N SER A 258 -19.33 51.20 -88.52
CA SER A 258 -18.94 52.51 -89.05
C SER A 258 -18.49 52.43 -90.53
N ARG A 259 -17.79 51.35 -90.90
CA ARG A 259 -17.41 51.07 -92.30
C ARG A 259 -18.62 50.72 -93.15
N LEU A 260 -19.55 49.92 -92.63
CA LEU A 260 -20.80 49.62 -93.31
C LEU A 260 -21.61 50.90 -93.56
N ASP A 261 -21.75 51.77 -92.56
CA ASP A 261 -22.43 53.06 -92.69
C ASP A 261 -21.75 54.00 -93.71
N SER A 262 -20.44 53.94 -93.82
CA SER A 262 -19.69 54.70 -94.83
C SER A 262 -19.94 54.12 -96.23
N ALA A 263 -19.92 52.80 -96.37
CA ALA A 263 -20.19 52.10 -97.63
C ALA A 263 -21.65 52.24 -98.09
N THR A 264 -22.62 52.30 -97.17
CA THR A 264 -24.04 52.56 -97.51
C THR A 264 -24.24 53.98 -98.01
N LYS A 265 -23.61 54.98 -97.38
CA LYS A 265 -23.60 56.37 -97.88
C LYS A 265 -22.97 56.47 -99.27
N GLU A 266 -21.81 55.85 -99.47
CA GLU A 266 -21.16 55.80 -100.79
C GLU A 266 -22.07 55.13 -101.84
N LYS A 267 -22.73 54.02 -101.49
CA LYS A 267 -23.73 53.38 -102.35
C LYS A 267 -24.90 54.33 -102.66
N GLU A 268 -25.44 55.05 -101.69
CA GLU A 268 -26.52 56.02 -101.88
C GLU A 268 -26.09 57.15 -102.83
N GLU A 269 -24.87 57.68 -102.67
CA GLU A 269 -24.28 58.68 -103.57
C GLU A 269 -24.10 58.13 -104.99
N LEU A 270 -23.61 56.90 -105.13
CA LEU A 270 -23.49 56.23 -106.43
C LEU A 270 -24.85 55.97 -107.09
N VAL A 271 -25.87 55.58 -106.32
CA VAL A 271 -27.24 55.43 -106.84
C VAL A 271 -27.78 56.77 -107.31
N ALA A 272 -27.61 57.85 -106.54
CA ALA A 272 -28.01 59.20 -106.96
C ALA A 272 -27.29 59.65 -108.24
N LEU A 273 -26.00 59.31 -108.38
CA LEU A 273 -25.25 59.56 -109.61
C LEU A 273 -25.78 58.75 -110.80
N VAL A 274 -26.10 57.46 -110.60
CA VAL A 274 -26.71 56.62 -111.62
C VAL A 274 -28.07 57.15 -112.04
N ASP A 275 -28.92 57.56 -111.09
CA ASP A 275 -30.23 58.17 -111.38
C ASP A 275 -30.07 59.47 -112.18
N ALA A 276 -29.08 60.32 -111.83
CA ALA A 276 -28.76 61.51 -112.59
C ALA A 276 -28.29 61.20 -114.02
N LEU A 277 -27.42 60.18 -114.18
CA LEU A 277 -26.99 59.70 -115.50
C LEU A 277 -28.15 59.11 -116.31
N GLN A 278 -29.06 58.36 -115.68
CA GLN A 278 -30.27 57.83 -116.32
C GLN A 278 -31.21 58.97 -116.76
N LEU A 279 -31.40 59.99 -115.93
CA LEU A 279 -32.13 61.21 -116.29
C LEU A 279 -31.47 61.91 -117.49
N GLN A 280 -30.13 62.01 -117.49
CA GLN A 280 -29.37 62.59 -118.60
C GLN A 280 -29.56 61.78 -119.90
N ILE A 281 -29.46 60.45 -119.84
CA ILE A 281 -29.73 59.56 -120.98
C ILE A 281 -31.17 59.72 -121.45
N ARG A 282 -32.15 59.75 -120.55
CA ARG A 282 -33.58 59.92 -120.89
C ARG A 282 -33.84 61.29 -121.54
N SER A 283 -33.17 62.33 -121.06
CA SER A 283 -33.22 63.67 -121.67
C SER A 283 -32.55 63.71 -123.05
N GLN A 284 -31.44 62.97 -123.24
CA GLN A 284 -30.84 62.74 -124.55
C GLN A 284 -31.76 61.93 -125.45
N ASP A 285 -32.44 60.90 -124.96
CA ASP A 285 -33.43 60.10 -125.68
C ASP A 285 -34.66 60.92 -126.09
N THR A 286 -35.09 61.89 -125.28
CA THR A 286 -36.15 62.83 -125.67
C THR A 286 -35.64 63.89 -126.65
N SER A 287 -34.37 64.31 -126.54
CA SER A 287 -33.72 65.22 -127.50
C SER A 287 -33.42 64.52 -128.83
N THR A 288 -33.07 63.24 -128.85
CA THR A 288 -32.88 62.42 -130.04
C THR A 288 -34.22 61.96 -130.60
N LYS A 289 -35.27 61.72 -129.80
CA LYS A 289 -36.64 61.54 -130.33
C LYS A 289 -37.21 62.80 -130.99
N GLN A 290 -36.78 64.00 -130.60
CA GLN A 290 -37.16 65.24 -131.30
C GLN A 290 -36.31 65.51 -132.56
N VAL A 291 -35.16 64.82 -132.71
CA VAL A 291 -34.27 64.89 -133.87
C VAL A 291 -34.43 63.68 -134.81
N CYS A 292 -35.13 62.63 -134.38
CA CYS A 292 -35.34 61.37 -135.11
C CYS A 292 -36.82 61.13 -135.49
N GLU A 293 -37.59 62.20 -135.73
CA GLU A 293 -38.77 62.13 -136.63
C GLU A 293 -38.37 62.46 -138.08
N GLU A 294 -37.08 62.69 -138.33
CA GLU A 294 -36.51 62.84 -139.65
C GLU A 294 -35.28 61.95 -139.79
N ARG A 295 -35.46 60.92 -140.63
CA ARG A 295 -34.45 60.11 -141.34
C ARG A 295 -34.28 58.65 -140.89
N SER A 296 -34.99 57.84 -141.67
CA SER A 296 -34.86 56.42 -141.94
C SER A 296 -33.43 55.90 -142.20
N GLU A 297 -33.25 54.62 -141.82
CA GLU A 297 -32.69 53.52 -142.63
C GLU A 297 -31.19 53.54 -143.04
N LEU A 298 -30.35 52.67 -142.43
CA LEU A 298 -29.94 51.34 -142.99
C LEU A 298 -28.60 50.76 -142.44
N CYS A 299 -28.64 49.43 -142.26
CA CYS A 299 -27.66 48.37 -142.58
C CYS A 299 -26.32 48.17 -141.82
N SER A 300 -26.30 47.07 -141.05
CA SER A 300 -25.34 45.94 -141.01
C SER A 300 -23.92 46.07 -141.61
N THR A 301 -22.89 45.57 -140.92
CA THR A 301 -22.29 44.21 -141.10
C THR A 301 -20.93 43.98 -140.40
N SER A 302 -20.81 42.80 -139.77
CA SER A 302 -19.64 41.90 -139.61
C SER A 302 -18.36 42.31 -138.85
N SER A 303 -17.92 41.48 -137.88
CA SER A 303 -16.92 40.39 -138.10
C SER A 303 -16.21 39.90 -136.82
N LYS A 304 -16.32 38.57 -136.56
CA LYS A 304 -15.33 37.56 -136.05
C LYS A 304 -14.43 37.89 -134.83
N HIS A 305 -14.52 37.14 -133.72
CA HIS A 305 -13.87 35.84 -133.37
C HIS A 305 -12.68 36.05 -132.42
N VAL A 306 -12.61 35.27 -131.32
CA VAL A 306 -11.50 34.41 -130.86
C VAL A 306 -11.89 33.87 -129.48
N ASP A 307 -12.09 32.54 -129.41
CA ASP A 307 -11.99 31.73 -128.19
C ASP A 307 -10.53 31.66 -127.74
N MET A 308 -10.30 31.58 -126.43
CA MET A 308 -9.23 30.75 -125.86
C MET A 308 -9.69 30.20 -124.51
N GLU A 309 -9.77 28.87 -124.48
CA GLU A 309 -9.87 27.97 -123.32
C GLU A 309 -8.54 27.92 -122.54
N ASP A 310 -8.63 27.32 -121.35
CA ASP A 310 -7.65 26.45 -120.66
C ASP A 310 -6.19 26.91 -120.44
N ASP A 311 -5.70 26.82 -119.21
CA ASP A 311 -4.97 25.60 -118.79
C ASP A 311 -4.53 25.63 -117.30
N ASN A 312 -4.85 24.53 -116.60
CA ASN A 312 -4.03 23.76 -115.63
C ASN A 312 -3.43 24.44 -114.38
N VAL A 313 -3.53 23.86 -113.16
CA VAL A 313 -3.31 22.45 -112.81
C VAL A 313 -4.10 22.02 -111.55
N ASP A 314 -4.70 20.83 -111.65
CA ASP A 314 -5.01 19.92 -110.55
C ASP A 314 -3.73 19.35 -109.87
N LYS A 315 -3.80 19.03 -108.57
CA LYS A 315 -3.75 17.65 -107.98
C LYS A 315 -3.19 17.58 -106.55
N ALA A 316 -3.98 16.89 -105.71
CA ALA A 316 -3.61 15.94 -104.64
C ALA A 316 -2.74 16.48 -103.47
N CYS A 317 -3.06 16.21 -102.20
CA CYS A 317 -3.22 14.85 -101.66
C CYS A 317 -4.33 14.73 -100.61
N LEU A 318 -5.08 13.65 -100.77
CA LEU A 318 -5.76 12.90 -99.73
C LEU A 318 -4.75 12.37 -98.72
N SER A 319 -5.15 12.27 -97.46
CA SER A 319 -5.08 11.02 -96.70
C SER A 319 -6.09 11.09 -95.55
N ASP A 320 -7.18 10.32 -95.71
CA ASP A 320 -7.92 9.71 -94.62
C ASP A 320 -6.99 8.80 -93.81
N THR A 321 -7.18 8.68 -92.50
CA THR A 321 -7.52 7.42 -91.80
C THR A 321 -7.84 7.72 -90.33
N ASP A 322 -9.15 7.80 -90.05
CA ASP A 322 -9.94 7.13 -89.00
C ASP A 322 -9.55 7.04 -87.49
N PRO A 323 -10.57 6.80 -86.63
CA PRO A 323 -10.58 7.15 -85.20
C PRO A 323 -10.70 5.95 -84.22
N ILE A 324 -10.39 6.19 -82.92
CA ILE A 324 -10.89 5.52 -81.67
C ILE A 324 -10.41 4.03 -81.49
N PRO A 325 -10.03 3.51 -80.28
CA PRO A 325 -10.83 3.57 -79.04
C PRO A 325 -10.13 3.61 -77.66
N ILE A 326 -10.99 3.91 -76.68
CA ILE A 326 -10.91 3.54 -75.26
C ILE A 326 -11.09 2.03 -75.12
N THR A 327 -10.28 1.35 -74.29
CA THR A 327 -10.73 0.27 -73.39
C THR A 327 -9.68 -0.05 -72.34
N GLU A 328 -10.14 -0.13 -71.09
CA GLU A 328 -9.49 -0.73 -69.93
C GLU A 328 -9.21 -2.23 -70.15
N ASN A 329 -8.09 -2.74 -69.63
CA ASN A 329 -8.10 -3.87 -68.69
C ASN A 329 -6.71 -4.19 -68.09
N ILE A 330 -6.79 -4.45 -66.79
CA ILE A 330 -5.84 -4.99 -65.80
C ILE A 330 -5.09 -6.25 -66.26
N VAL A 331 -3.78 -6.36 -65.95
CA VAL A 331 -3.10 -7.54 -65.34
C VAL A 331 -1.77 -7.09 -64.66
N ASP A 332 -1.59 -7.46 -63.39
CA ASP A 332 -0.36 -7.40 -62.58
C ASP A 332 0.73 -8.40 -63.08
N LEU A 333 2.02 -8.07 -62.89
CA LEU A 333 3.08 -8.94 -62.31
C LEU A 333 4.48 -8.30 -62.45
N ASP A 334 5.03 -7.92 -61.29
CA ASP A 334 6.37 -8.14 -60.72
C ASP A 334 7.71 -7.83 -61.45
N ASP A 335 8.54 -7.09 -60.68
CA ASP A 335 9.95 -7.32 -60.34
C ASP A 335 11.05 -7.18 -61.41
N ASP A 336 11.82 -6.08 -61.35
CA ASP A 336 13.24 -6.17 -60.93
C ASP A 336 13.81 -4.76 -60.64
N GLY A 337 14.56 -4.66 -59.54
CA GLY A 337 15.00 -3.39 -58.96
C GLY A 337 16.24 -2.78 -59.61
N VAL A 338 16.46 -1.48 -59.33
CA VAL A 338 17.80 -0.88 -59.26
C VAL A 338 17.81 0.26 -58.23
N ASP A 339 18.56 0.04 -57.15
CA ASP A 339 18.97 0.99 -56.11
C ASP A 339 19.84 2.13 -56.66
N ILE A 340 19.61 3.37 -56.18
CA ILE A 340 20.63 4.44 -56.17
C ILE A 340 20.56 5.19 -54.81
N PRO A 341 21.70 5.51 -54.16
CA PRO A 341 21.86 5.33 -52.72
C PRO A 341 21.83 6.61 -51.86
N THR A 342 21.61 6.37 -50.56
CA THR A 342 21.77 7.24 -49.39
C THR A 342 23.20 7.76 -49.22
N ILE A 343 23.34 9.07 -48.96
CA ILE A 343 24.52 9.66 -48.30
C ILE A 343 24.03 10.35 -47.02
N GLY A 344 24.60 9.94 -45.89
CA GLY A 344 24.09 10.24 -44.57
C GLY A 344 24.82 11.30 -43.76
N VAL A 345 24.21 11.53 -42.59
CA VAL A 345 24.77 11.87 -41.28
C VAL A 345 25.50 13.22 -41.14
N THR A 346 24.83 14.16 -40.50
CA THR A 346 25.51 15.05 -39.54
C THR A 346 24.61 15.23 -38.31
N GLU A 347 24.97 14.48 -37.27
CA GLU A 347 24.46 14.53 -35.92
C GLU A 347 25.00 15.79 -35.22
N TRP A 348 24.12 16.67 -34.71
CA TRP A 348 24.50 17.70 -33.74
C TRP A 348 23.56 17.65 -32.55
N ASN A 349 24.15 17.24 -31.44
CA ASN A 349 23.58 17.11 -30.11
C ASN A 349 23.11 18.46 -29.54
N ASN A 350 22.01 18.43 -28.79
CA ASN A 350 21.76 19.34 -27.67
C ASN A 350 22.48 18.71 -26.44
N PRO A 351 23.06 19.44 -25.44
CA PRO A 351 22.23 20.27 -24.56
C PRO A 351 22.91 21.40 -23.70
N HIS A 352 22.05 22.22 -23.08
CA HIS A 352 22.16 22.99 -21.81
C HIS A 352 23.19 24.14 -21.59
N SER A 353 22.63 25.29 -21.15
CA SER A 353 22.98 26.07 -19.94
C SER A 353 23.47 27.53 -20.13
N SER A 354 22.70 28.46 -19.53
CA SER A 354 23.05 29.76 -18.89
C SER A 354 21.88 30.73 -19.12
N GLU A 355 20.92 30.96 -18.20
CA GLU A 355 21.01 31.79 -16.96
C GLU A 355 21.54 33.23 -17.30
N VAL A 356 20.95 34.39 -16.96
CA VAL A 356 20.31 34.87 -15.72
C VAL A 356 19.50 36.18 -15.96
N SER A 357 18.37 36.31 -15.23
CA SER A 357 17.59 37.44 -14.63
C SER A 357 17.46 38.87 -15.18
N ASP A 358 16.23 39.43 -15.03
CA ASP A 358 15.98 40.55 -14.08
C ASP A 358 14.49 40.71 -13.64
N VAL A 359 14.26 40.40 -12.35
CA VAL A 359 13.46 41.04 -11.28
C VAL A 359 12.16 41.83 -11.61
N ARG A 360 11.04 41.41 -10.96
CA ARG A 360 10.22 42.26 -10.03
C ARG A 360 9.20 41.43 -9.22
N GLU A 361 9.42 41.43 -7.91
CA GLU A 361 8.48 41.15 -6.79
C GLU A 361 7.86 42.53 -6.40
N VAL A 362 6.65 42.76 -5.89
CA VAL A 362 5.90 42.27 -4.71
C VAL A 362 4.47 42.87 -4.82
N THR A 363 3.40 42.15 -4.43
CA THR A 363 2.44 42.59 -3.37
C THR A 363 1.43 41.51 -3.01
N THR A 364 1.21 41.45 -1.70
CA THR A 364 0.39 40.57 -0.87
C THR A 364 -1.08 41.00 -0.81
N GLU A 365 -2.01 40.06 -0.96
CA GLU A 365 -3.31 40.07 -0.27
C GLU A 365 -3.69 38.63 0.10
N PRO A 366 -4.09 38.39 1.36
CA PRO A 366 -5.12 37.42 1.63
C PRO A 366 -6.37 38.12 2.15
N GLU A 367 -7.47 37.88 1.45
CA GLU A 367 -8.83 38.15 1.89
C GLU A 367 -9.14 37.41 3.20
N ASP A 368 -9.86 38.11 4.08
CA ASP A 368 -10.63 37.53 5.17
C ASP A 368 -11.53 36.39 4.65
N ASN A 369 -11.50 35.22 5.31
CA ASN A 369 -12.74 34.52 5.62
C ASN A 369 -12.58 33.49 6.74
N SER A 370 -13.29 33.79 7.82
CA SER A 370 -13.58 32.95 8.96
C SER A 370 -14.22 31.63 8.55
N LEU A 371 -13.69 30.51 9.07
CA LEU A 371 -14.44 29.27 9.20
C LEU A 371 -14.33 28.82 10.66
N ASP A 372 -15.27 29.30 11.47
CA ASP A 372 -15.63 28.71 12.75
C ASP A 372 -16.08 27.26 12.52
N ILE A 373 -15.34 26.31 13.10
CA ILE A 373 -15.76 24.91 13.22
C ILE A 373 -16.63 24.82 14.48
N PRO A 374 -17.92 24.46 14.41
CA PRO A 374 -18.70 24.24 15.61
C PRO A 374 -18.25 22.92 16.28
N VAL A 375 -17.70 23.04 17.48
CA VAL A 375 -17.47 21.93 18.40
C VAL A 375 -18.82 21.49 18.95
N ASP A 376 -19.29 20.34 18.49
CA ASP A 376 -20.51 19.70 18.98
C ASP A 376 -20.29 19.28 20.45
N SER A 377 -20.85 20.07 21.36
CA SER A 377 -20.79 19.81 22.81
C SER A 377 -21.98 18.94 23.18
N GLN A 378 -21.71 17.72 23.66
CA GLN A 378 -22.71 16.84 24.26
C GLN A 378 -23.46 17.57 25.39
N PRO A 379 -24.79 17.43 25.50
CA PRO A 379 -25.51 17.89 26.68
C PRO A 379 -25.24 16.94 27.86
N VAL A 380 -24.61 17.49 28.90
CA VAL A 380 -24.63 16.94 30.25
C VAL A 380 -26.07 17.05 30.76
N SER A 381 -26.74 15.92 30.92
CA SER A 381 -27.98 15.84 31.67
C SER A 381 -27.67 15.73 33.16
N GLU A 382 -27.79 16.87 33.85
CA GLU A 382 -28.08 16.89 35.29
C GLU A 382 -29.43 16.21 35.53
N ASN A 383 -29.41 15.04 36.17
CA ASN A 383 -30.57 14.55 36.89
C ASN A 383 -30.24 14.57 38.39
N ALA A 384 -30.64 15.67 39.02
CA ALA A 384 -30.99 15.67 40.42
C ALA A 384 -32.32 14.90 40.58
N PHE A 385 -32.32 13.82 41.34
CA PHE A 385 -33.53 13.37 42.03
C PHE A 385 -33.16 12.79 43.40
N HIS A 386 -33.75 13.40 44.42
CA HIS A 386 -33.88 12.89 45.78
C HIS A 386 -34.64 11.57 45.81
N GLY A 387 -34.18 10.67 46.67
CA GLY A 387 -34.80 9.40 47.05
C GLY A 387 -33.86 8.62 47.94
#